data_AF-A0A7S1ZKF2-F1
#
_entry.id   AF-A0A7S1ZKF2-F1
#
_cell.length_a   1.000
_cell.length_b   1.000
_cell.length_c   1.000
_cell.angle_alpha   90.00
_cell.angle_beta   90.00
_cell.angle_gamma   90.00
#
_symmetry.space_group_name_H-M   'P 1'
#
loop_
_entity.id
_entity.type
_entity.pdbx_description
1 polymer ?
#
loop_
_entity_poly.entity_id
_entity_poly.type
_entity_poly.pdbx_seq_one_letter_code
_entity_poly.pdbx_strand_id
1 'polypeptide(L)'
;QFASNPNTRQTIVKANATKCQTVNTTKFLNVLKLRHECAVQLGYESHSHYMLETKMASTPQEAIEFVQNLLDRCQPQLLEDLKILKSLKLKEGKEGKVDDGNDKSSALQLWDMGYYMRKYKATLGVDEAELREYFPLDHVKKEILSIYQELLGLRFERVIVKNNNSKDNDDDETFEVWHEDVECYAVHDLKKWEEEEKKEGESASSLLGYFFLDIFPRDGKYS
;
A
#
# COMPACT_ATOMS: atom_id res chain seq x y z
N GLN A 1 -17.38 -4.33 -0.42
CA GLN A 1 -17.65 -3.56 -1.66
C GLN A 1 -18.51 -4.30 -2.70
N PHE A 2 -18.48 -5.64 -2.78
CA PHE A 2 -19.26 -6.38 -3.78
C PHE A 2 -20.69 -6.74 -3.35
N ALA A 3 -20.94 -6.87 -2.05
CA ALA A 3 -22.26 -7.24 -1.51
C ALA A 3 -23.35 -6.23 -1.89
N SER A 4 -24.38 -6.70 -2.60
CA SER A 4 -25.56 -5.92 -3.01
C SER A 4 -26.45 -5.54 -1.82
N ASN A 5 -26.55 -6.40 -0.81
CA ASN A 5 -27.35 -6.17 0.38
C ASN A 5 -26.72 -5.06 1.28
N PRO A 6 -27.43 -3.94 1.54
CA PRO A 6 -26.93 -2.83 2.36
C PRO A 6 -26.67 -3.23 3.82
N ASN A 7 -27.52 -4.09 4.40
CA ASN A 7 -27.34 -4.58 5.78
C ASN A 7 -26.03 -5.36 5.93
N THR A 8 -25.69 -6.20 4.94
CA THR A 8 -24.40 -6.91 4.93
C THR A 8 -23.23 -5.94 4.89
N ARG A 9 -23.29 -4.91 4.04
CA ARG A 9 -22.24 -3.88 3.99
C ARG A 9 -22.11 -3.13 5.32
N GLN A 10 -23.24 -2.73 5.90
CA GLN A 10 -23.27 -2.02 7.17
C GLN A 10 -22.64 -2.85 8.29
N THR A 11 -23.02 -4.13 8.42
CA THR A 11 -22.48 -5.03 9.44
C THR A 11 -20.96 -5.17 9.33
N ILE A 12 -20.44 -5.41 8.11
CA ILE A 12 -19.00 -5.57 7.89
C ILE A 12 -18.23 -4.28 8.16
N VAL A 13 -18.73 -3.14 7.66
CA VAL A 13 -18.06 -1.85 7.86
C VAL A 13 -18.04 -1.47 9.34
N LYS A 14 -19.14 -1.67 10.08
CA LYS A 14 -19.19 -1.46 11.53
C LYS A 14 -18.22 -2.37 12.26
N ALA A 15 -18.26 -3.68 12.00
CA ALA A 15 -17.38 -4.65 12.63
C ALA A 15 -15.89 -4.32 12.38
N ASN A 16 -15.55 -3.88 11.16
CA ASN A 16 -14.19 -3.47 10.85
C ASN A 16 -13.78 -2.18 11.57
N ALA A 17 -14.67 -1.18 11.63
CA ALA A 17 -14.42 0.10 12.30
C ALA A 17 -14.33 -0.01 13.83
N THR A 18 -14.89 -1.06 14.42
CA THR A 18 -14.88 -1.29 15.89
C THR A 18 -13.89 -2.37 16.34
N LYS A 19 -13.00 -2.82 15.44
CA LYS A 19 -11.92 -3.77 15.79
C LYS A 19 -11.11 -3.25 16.97
N CYS A 20 -11.01 -4.08 18.01
CA CYS A 20 -10.26 -3.80 19.24
C CYS A 20 -10.69 -2.50 19.95
N GLN A 21 -11.86 -1.92 19.67
CA GLN A 21 -12.27 -0.61 20.19
C GLN A 21 -12.16 -0.52 21.72
N THR A 22 -12.72 -1.48 22.44
CA THR A 22 -12.75 -1.49 23.91
C THR A 22 -11.35 -1.54 24.54
N VAL A 23 -10.40 -2.25 23.90
CA VAL A 23 -9.03 -2.41 24.41
C VAL A 23 -8.13 -1.26 23.95
N ASN A 24 -8.26 -0.82 22.69
CA ASN A 24 -7.38 0.17 22.08
C ASN A 24 -7.75 1.60 22.48
N THR A 25 -9.01 1.93 22.76
CA THR A 25 -9.39 3.30 23.14
C THR A 25 -8.66 3.75 24.40
N THR A 26 -8.67 2.96 25.47
CA THR A 26 -7.98 3.30 26.72
C THR A 26 -6.45 3.36 26.53
N LYS A 27 -5.87 2.39 25.81
CA LYS A 27 -4.44 2.39 25.50
C LYS A 27 -4.03 3.61 24.70
N PHE A 28 -4.82 3.99 23.71
CA PHE A 28 -4.55 5.15 22.85
C PHE A 28 -4.58 6.45 23.66
N LEU A 29 -5.56 6.65 24.53
CA LEU A 29 -5.61 7.82 25.42
C LEU A 29 -4.38 7.89 26.34
N ASN A 30 -3.95 6.76 26.90
CA ASN A 30 -2.73 6.71 27.71
C ASN A 30 -1.48 7.04 26.88
N VAL A 31 -1.38 6.53 25.65
CA VAL A 31 -0.28 6.85 24.73
C VAL A 31 -0.25 8.34 24.39
N LEU A 32 -1.40 8.98 24.15
CA LEU A 32 -1.46 10.42 23.88
C LEU A 32 -0.95 11.23 25.07
N LYS A 33 -1.37 10.88 26.29
CA LYS A 33 -0.93 11.53 27.53
C LYS A 33 0.60 11.39 27.69
N LEU A 34 1.11 10.17 27.61
CA LEU A 34 2.55 9.89 27.76
C LEU A 34 3.38 10.60 26.68
N ARG A 35 2.91 10.62 25.43
CA ARG A 35 3.58 11.34 24.34
C ARG A 35 3.67 12.84 24.59
N HIS A 36 2.62 13.45 25.14
CA HIS A 36 2.63 14.87 25.50
C HIS A 36 3.58 15.13 26.68
N GLU A 37 3.52 14.32 27.73
CA GLU A 37 4.43 14.43 28.88
C GLU A 37 5.90 14.32 28.46
N CYS A 38 6.25 13.34 27.62
CA CYS A 38 7.60 13.20 27.08
C CYS A 38 8.04 14.44 26.29
N ALA A 39 7.16 15.00 25.45
CA ALA A 39 7.49 16.17 24.66
C ALA A 39 7.76 17.40 25.53
N VAL A 40 6.93 17.63 26.55
CA VAL A 40 7.10 18.73 27.50
C VAL A 40 8.40 18.58 28.30
N GLN A 41 8.74 17.36 28.73
CA GLN A 41 10.00 17.09 29.42
C GLN A 41 11.23 17.36 28.56
N LEU A 42 11.12 17.17 27.24
CA LEU A 42 12.17 17.45 26.28
C LEU A 42 12.20 18.93 25.83
N GLY A 43 11.32 19.78 26.38
CA GLY A 43 11.27 21.22 26.08
C GLY A 43 10.40 21.61 24.88
N TYR A 44 9.59 20.69 24.34
CA TYR A 44 8.67 20.97 23.23
C TYR A 44 7.25 21.26 23.74
N GLU A 45 6.52 22.11 23.04
CA GLU A 45 5.13 22.45 23.37
C GLU A 45 4.16 21.27 23.23
N SER A 46 4.39 20.41 22.24
CA SER A 46 3.56 19.22 21.99
C SER A 46 4.35 18.10 21.33
N HIS A 47 3.78 16.89 21.35
CA HIS A 47 4.38 15.75 20.67
C HIS A 47 4.54 15.98 19.16
N SER A 48 3.64 16.74 18.54
CA SER A 48 3.76 17.07 17.11
C SER A 48 4.95 18.00 16.84
N HIS A 49 5.24 18.97 17.71
CA HIS A 49 6.45 19.80 17.58
C HIS A 49 7.72 18.96 17.70
N TYR A 50 7.76 18.04 18.66
CA TYR A 50 8.86 17.10 18.82
C TYR A 50 9.07 16.21 17.58
N MET A 51 8.00 15.63 17.04
CA MET A 51 8.11 14.71 15.90
C MET A 51 8.46 15.41 14.58
N LEU A 52 8.03 16.66 14.39
CA LEU A 52 8.16 17.38 13.12
C LEU A 52 9.49 18.11 12.97
N GLU A 53 10.27 18.32 14.04
CA GLU A 53 11.57 18.98 13.99
C GLU A 53 12.53 18.36 12.95
N THR A 54 12.48 17.02 12.78
CA THR A 54 13.31 16.29 11.81
C THR A 54 12.62 16.02 10.48
N LYS A 55 11.39 16.52 10.30
CA LYS A 55 10.57 16.28 9.11
C LYS A 55 10.54 17.53 8.26
N MET A 56 10.36 17.35 6.95
CA MET A 56 10.29 18.45 5.99
C MET A 56 9.20 19.48 6.33
N ALA A 57 8.08 19.04 6.90
CA ALA A 57 6.99 19.92 7.31
C ALA A 57 7.29 20.78 8.55
N SER A 58 8.41 20.55 9.24
CA SER A 58 9.04 21.34 10.33
C SER A 58 8.18 21.73 11.56
N THR A 59 6.93 22.18 11.39
CA THR A 59 6.01 22.61 12.45
C THR A 59 4.60 22.03 12.28
N PRO A 60 3.84 21.85 13.39
CA PRO A 60 2.45 21.40 13.32
C PRO A 60 1.54 22.33 12.51
N GLN A 61 1.79 23.64 12.54
CA GLN A 61 1.00 24.64 11.83
C GLN A 61 1.16 24.49 10.32
N GLU A 62 2.40 24.35 9.83
CA GLU A 62 2.67 24.09 8.40
C GLU A 62 2.02 22.77 7.94
N ALA A 63 2.07 21.73 8.77
CA ALA A 63 1.42 20.45 8.46
C ALA A 63 -0.12 20.58 8.39
N ILE A 64 -0.75 21.32 9.31
CA ILE A 64 -2.20 21.57 9.30
C ILE A 64 -2.59 22.43 8.10
N GLU A 65 -1.85 23.50 7.82
CA GLU A 65 -2.09 24.39 6.68
C GLU A 65 -2.00 23.63 5.36
N PHE A 66 -1.00 22.76 5.21
CA PHE A 66 -0.88 21.89 4.04
C PHE A 66 -2.12 21.01 3.84
N VAL A 67 -2.58 20.34 4.89
CA VAL A 67 -3.78 19.48 4.83
C VAL A 67 -5.02 20.31 4.51
N GLN A 68 -5.20 21.47 5.14
CA GLN A 68 -6.35 22.33 4.88
C GLN A 68 -6.36 22.85 3.44
N ASN A 69 -5.20 23.29 2.92
CA ASN A 69 -5.08 23.76 1.56
C ASN A 69 -5.40 22.66 0.54
N LEU A 70 -4.98 21.42 0.82
CA LEU A 70 -5.33 20.26 0.01
C LEU A 70 -6.85 19.99 0.05
N LEU A 71 -7.46 20.03 1.23
CA LEU A 71 -8.90 19.83 1.39
C LEU A 71 -9.71 20.88 0.61
N ASP A 72 -9.33 22.16 0.71
CA ASP A 72 -10.02 23.26 0.03
C ASP A 72 -9.99 23.09 -1.50
N ARG A 73 -8.85 22.63 -2.05
CA ARG A 73 -8.69 22.36 -3.48
C ARG A 73 -9.47 21.11 -3.94
N CYS A 74 -9.55 20.08 -3.10
CA CYS A 74 -10.24 18.84 -3.42
C CYS A 74 -11.76 18.92 -3.20
N GLN A 75 -12.24 19.85 -2.36
CA GLN A 75 -13.65 19.93 -1.96
C GLN A 75 -14.63 20.08 -3.13
N PRO A 76 -14.39 20.92 -4.16
CA PRO A 76 -15.30 21.02 -5.30
C PRO A 76 -15.48 19.70 -6.04
N GLN A 77 -14.37 18.99 -6.32
CA GLN A 77 -14.42 17.68 -6.98
C GLN A 77 -15.12 16.64 -6.11
N LEU A 78 -14.83 16.61 -4.81
CA LEU A 78 -15.48 15.71 -3.86
C LEU A 78 -17.00 15.89 -3.88
N LEU A 79 -17.50 17.13 -3.93
CA LEU A 79 -18.94 17.39 -3.97
C LEU A 79 -19.58 16.88 -5.27
N GLU A 80 -18.90 16.99 -6.42
CA GLU A 80 -19.38 16.41 -7.68
C GLU A 80 -19.37 14.88 -7.63
N ASP A 81 -18.31 14.26 -7.12
CA ASP A 81 -18.23 12.81 -6.99
C ASP A 81 -19.34 12.28 -6.08
N LEU A 82 -19.59 12.94 -4.94
CA LEU A 82 -20.68 12.57 -4.02
C LEU A 82 -22.07 12.69 -4.68
N LYS A 83 -22.30 13.69 -5.55
CA LYS A 83 -23.55 13.79 -6.33
C LYS A 83 -23.70 12.61 -7.26
N ILE A 84 -22.63 12.20 -7.96
CA ILE A 84 -22.64 11.02 -8.83
C ILE A 84 -23.01 9.77 -8.02
N LEU A 85 -22.32 9.50 -6.90
CA LEU A 85 -22.61 8.32 -6.07
C LEU A 85 -24.04 8.33 -5.52
N LYS A 86 -24.54 9.49 -5.09
CA LYS A 86 -25.91 9.66 -4.62
C LYS A 86 -26.93 9.39 -5.74
N SER A 87 -26.65 9.83 -6.96
CA SER A 87 -27.51 9.56 -8.12
C SER A 87 -27.61 8.07 -8.44
N LEU A 88 -26.51 7.32 -8.33
CA LEU A 88 -26.48 5.87 -8.53
C LEU A 88 -27.33 5.15 -7.47
N LYS A 89 -27.21 5.56 -6.20
CA LYS A 89 -28.04 5.03 -5.11
C LYS A 89 -29.54 5.28 -5.35
N LEU A 90 -29.90 6.51 -5.73
CA LEU A 90 -31.30 6.87 -6.03
C LEU A 90 -31.87 6.07 -7.21
N LYS A 91 -31.07 5.86 -8.26
CA LYS A 91 -31.48 5.04 -9.42
C LYS A 91 -31.81 3.61 -9.00
N GLU A 92 -30.96 2.98 -8.19
CA GLU A 92 -31.17 1.60 -7.74
C GLU A 92 -32.35 1.45 -6.78
N GLY A 93 -32.59 2.44 -5.92
CA GLY A 93 -33.78 2.48 -5.07
C GLY A 93 -35.07 2.55 -5.90
N LYS A 94 -35.10 3.37 -6.96
CA LYS A 94 -36.25 3.46 -7.88
C LYS A 94 -36.48 2.17 -8.67
N GLU A 95 -35.42 1.44 -8.99
CA GLU A 95 -35.48 0.14 -9.68
C GLU A 95 -35.85 -1.03 -8.75
N GLY A 96 -36.10 -0.78 -7.45
CA GLY A 96 -36.41 -1.81 -6.47
C GLY A 96 -35.25 -2.77 -6.18
N LYS A 97 -34.02 -2.42 -6.58
CA LYS A 97 -32.82 -3.26 -6.42
C LYS A 97 -32.20 -3.17 -5.03
N VAL A 98 -32.65 -2.22 -4.23
CA VAL A 98 -32.19 -1.99 -2.86
C VAL A 98 -33.42 -1.85 -1.98
N ASP A 99 -33.70 -2.87 -1.18
CA ASP A 99 -34.64 -2.79 -0.07
C ASP A 99 -33.85 -2.39 1.18
N ASP A 100 -33.84 -1.09 1.50
CA ASP A 100 -33.15 -0.55 2.69
C ASP A 100 -34.13 -0.39 3.88
N GLY A 101 -35.39 -0.81 3.74
CA GLY A 101 -36.42 -0.75 4.80
C GLY A 101 -36.67 0.65 5.41
N ASN A 102 -36.11 1.71 4.83
CA ASN A 102 -36.10 3.06 5.38
C ASN A 102 -36.38 4.10 4.29
N ASP A 103 -37.42 4.89 4.50
CA ASP A 103 -37.85 6.02 3.66
C ASP A 103 -36.83 7.20 3.65
N LYS A 104 -35.76 7.11 4.45
CA LYS A 104 -34.62 8.06 4.49
C LYS A 104 -33.56 7.80 3.40
N SER A 105 -33.93 7.08 2.33
CA SER A 105 -33.09 6.45 1.31
C SER A 105 -32.22 7.37 0.43
N SER A 106 -32.20 8.69 0.67
CA SER A 106 -31.43 9.65 -0.14
C SER A 106 -30.01 9.93 0.34
N ALA A 107 -29.68 9.65 1.61
CA ALA A 107 -28.35 9.94 2.15
C ALA A 107 -27.35 8.82 1.83
N LEU A 108 -26.17 9.19 1.32
CA LEU A 108 -25.05 8.27 1.12
C LEU A 108 -24.41 7.95 2.47
N GLN A 109 -24.33 6.68 2.84
CA GLN A 109 -23.75 6.24 4.11
C GLN A 109 -22.31 5.75 3.92
N LEU A 110 -21.56 5.64 5.02
CA LEU A 110 -20.17 5.16 4.96
C LEU A 110 -20.04 3.78 4.30
N TRP A 111 -20.98 2.87 4.57
CA TRP A 111 -21.00 1.53 3.98
C TRP A 111 -21.47 1.47 2.53
N ASP A 112 -21.94 2.60 1.99
CA ASP A 112 -22.34 2.73 0.58
C ASP A 112 -21.17 3.19 -0.31
N MET A 113 -20.20 3.93 0.25
CA MET A 113 -19.08 4.53 -0.49
C MET A 113 -18.38 3.53 -1.41
N GLY A 114 -17.76 2.48 -0.85
CA GLY A 114 -17.01 1.50 -1.65
C GLY A 114 -17.87 0.72 -2.65
N TYR A 115 -19.18 0.58 -2.40
CA TYR A 115 -20.09 -0.10 -3.32
C TYR A 115 -20.38 0.76 -4.55
N TYR A 116 -20.77 2.02 -4.34
CA TYR A 116 -21.10 2.93 -5.43
C TYR A 116 -19.86 3.47 -6.15
N MET A 117 -18.71 3.64 -5.47
CA MET A 117 -17.44 3.96 -6.13
C MET A 117 -17.06 2.87 -7.14
N ARG A 118 -17.17 1.59 -6.76
CA ARG A 118 -16.95 0.46 -7.68
C ARG A 118 -17.93 0.50 -8.85
N LYS A 119 -19.23 0.74 -8.60
CA LYS A 119 -20.23 0.82 -9.67
C LYS A 119 -19.96 1.98 -10.63
N TYR A 120 -19.57 3.14 -10.10
CA TYR A 120 -19.15 4.28 -10.91
C TYR A 120 -17.91 3.92 -11.75
N LYS A 121 -16.88 3.31 -11.14
CA LYS A 121 -15.69 2.85 -11.86
C LYS A 121 -16.03 1.88 -13.00
N ALA A 122 -16.98 0.97 -12.78
CA ALA A 122 -17.45 0.06 -13.83
C ALA A 122 -18.14 0.81 -14.99
N THR A 123 -18.73 1.99 -14.76
CA THR A 123 -19.28 2.83 -15.85
C THR A 123 -18.22 3.52 -16.70
N LEU A 124 -16.97 3.58 -16.22
CA LEU A 124 -15.84 4.16 -16.96
C LEU A 124 -15.22 3.18 -17.97
N GLY A 125 -15.79 1.97 -18.12
CA GLY A 125 -15.40 1.02 -19.16
C GLY A 125 -14.12 0.23 -18.87
N VAL A 126 -13.67 0.18 -17.61
CA VAL A 126 -12.51 -0.65 -17.21
C VAL A 126 -13.00 -1.84 -16.41
N ASP A 127 -12.89 -3.04 -17.00
CA ASP A 127 -13.08 -4.29 -16.28
C ASP A 127 -11.75 -4.74 -15.66
N GLU A 128 -11.65 -4.67 -14.33
CA GLU A 128 -10.46 -5.10 -13.59
C GLU A 128 -10.20 -6.61 -13.70
N ALA A 129 -11.24 -7.42 -13.92
CA ALA A 129 -11.10 -8.86 -14.06
C ALA A 129 -10.45 -9.21 -15.40
N GLU A 130 -10.94 -8.61 -16.50
CA GLU A 130 -10.35 -8.73 -17.83
C GLU A 130 -8.92 -8.17 -17.84
N LEU A 131 -8.71 -7.00 -17.24
CA LEU A 131 -7.39 -6.37 -17.17
C LEU A 131 -6.36 -7.28 -16.49
N ARG A 132 -6.74 -8.02 -15.44
CA ARG A 132 -5.82 -8.91 -14.71
C ARG A 132 -5.21 -9.99 -15.61
N GLU A 133 -5.93 -10.45 -16.63
CA GLU A 133 -5.44 -11.47 -17.57
C GLU A 133 -4.21 -11.00 -18.35
N TYR A 134 -4.05 -9.69 -18.53
CA TYR A 134 -2.91 -9.07 -19.21
C TYR A 134 -1.68 -8.84 -18.33
N PHE A 135 -1.79 -9.07 -17.01
CA PHE A 135 -0.70 -8.85 -16.04
C PHE A 135 -0.29 -10.14 -15.32
N PRO A 136 0.19 -11.19 -16.05
CA PRO A 136 0.69 -12.39 -15.41
C PRO A 136 1.95 -12.07 -14.59
N LEU A 137 2.03 -12.63 -13.38
CA LEU A 137 3.02 -12.25 -12.37
C LEU A 137 4.47 -12.34 -12.89
N ASP A 138 4.83 -13.42 -13.57
CA ASP A 138 6.19 -13.62 -14.07
C ASP A 138 6.58 -12.58 -15.12
N HIS A 139 5.64 -12.19 -15.99
CA HIS A 139 5.85 -11.15 -16.98
C HIS A 139 6.02 -9.79 -16.29
N VAL A 140 5.10 -9.42 -15.40
CA VAL A 140 5.15 -8.13 -14.69
C VAL A 140 6.43 -8.00 -13.88
N LYS A 141 6.84 -9.05 -13.16
CA LYS A 141 8.10 -9.08 -12.41
C LYS A 141 9.28 -8.81 -13.32
N LYS A 142 9.38 -9.54 -14.45
CA LYS A 142 10.46 -9.37 -15.43
C LYS A 142 10.50 -7.95 -15.99
N GLU A 143 9.35 -7.41 -16.41
CA GLU A 143 9.29 -6.08 -17.02
C GLU A 143 9.59 -4.96 -16.01
N ILE A 144 9.11 -5.06 -14.77
CA ILE A 144 9.47 -4.11 -13.70
C ILE A 144 10.97 -4.11 -13.47
N LEU A 145 11.60 -5.29 -13.36
CA LEU A 145 13.04 -5.40 -13.21
C LEU A 145 13.76 -4.78 -14.42
N SER A 146 13.27 -5.01 -15.65
CA SER A 146 13.83 -4.40 -16.86
C SER A 146 13.79 -2.87 -16.85
N ILE A 147 12.65 -2.28 -16.45
CA ILE A 147 12.49 -0.82 -16.35
C ILE A 147 13.50 -0.24 -15.37
N TYR A 148 13.69 -0.86 -14.21
CA TYR A 148 14.68 -0.39 -13.22
C TYR A 148 16.12 -0.57 -13.69
N GLN A 149 16.44 -1.66 -14.39
CA GLN A 149 17.76 -1.84 -14.99
C GLN A 149 18.08 -0.72 -15.99
N GLU A 150 17.15 -0.39 -16.87
CA GLU A 150 17.33 0.67 -17.87
C GLU A 150 17.40 2.06 -17.21
N LEU A 151 16.42 2.38 -16.35
CA LEU A 151 16.30 3.71 -15.76
C LEU A 151 17.47 4.05 -14.84
N LEU A 152 17.99 3.07 -14.11
CA LEU A 152 19.03 3.27 -13.10
C LEU A 152 20.42 2.83 -13.55
N GLY A 153 20.56 2.23 -14.74
CA GLY A 153 21.82 1.67 -15.21
C GLY A 153 22.29 0.50 -14.32
N LEU A 154 21.37 -0.41 -14.01
CA LEU A 154 21.63 -1.57 -13.15
C LEU A 154 21.56 -2.87 -13.93
N ARG A 155 22.22 -3.91 -13.40
CA ARG A 155 22.07 -5.29 -13.82
C ARG A 155 21.60 -6.12 -12.63
N PHE A 156 20.51 -6.86 -12.81
CA PHE A 156 20.02 -7.82 -11.82
C PHE A 156 20.33 -9.23 -12.27
N GLU A 157 21.00 -9.99 -11.41
CA GLU A 157 21.29 -11.40 -11.63
C GLU A 157 20.60 -12.24 -10.56
N ARG A 158 19.88 -13.28 -10.97
CA ARG A 158 19.21 -14.18 -10.03
C ARG A 158 20.24 -15.09 -9.39
N VAL A 159 20.30 -15.11 -8.07
CA VAL A 159 21.24 -15.95 -7.32
C VAL A 159 20.59 -17.28 -6.95
N ILE A 160 21.38 -18.35 -6.95
CA ILE A 160 20.95 -19.66 -6.48
C ILE A 160 20.82 -19.62 -4.95
N VAL A 161 19.64 -19.99 -4.45
CA VAL A 161 19.33 -20.00 -3.01
C VAL A 161 19.20 -21.42 -2.50
N LYS A 162 19.63 -21.65 -1.26
CA LYS A 162 19.39 -22.87 -0.50
C LYS A 162 18.20 -22.67 0.43
N ASN A 163 17.34 -23.68 0.48
CA ASN A 163 16.26 -23.70 1.46
C ASN A 163 16.74 -24.48 2.69
N ASN A 164 16.25 -24.13 3.88
CA ASN A 164 16.58 -24.81 5.14
C ASN A 164 16.25 -26.33 5.17
N ASN A 165 15.68 -26.88 4.10
CA ASN A 165 15.30 -28.28 3.93
C ASN A 165 16.19 -29.07 2.94
N SER A 166 17.11 -28.43 2.20
CA SER A 166 17.97 -29.13 1.23
C SER A 166 19.32 -29.54 1.85
N LYS A 167 19.61 -30.84 1.85
CA LYS A 167 20.84 -31.47 2.39
C LYS A 167 22.02 -31.52 1.41
N ASP A 168 22.05 -30.64 0.41
CA ASP A 168 23.04 -30.71 -0.67
C ASP A 168 24.10 -29.60 -0.57
N ASN A 169 25.34 -30.09 -0.55
CA ASN A 169 26.69 -29.55 -0.68
C ASN A 169 26.98 -28.03 -0.65
N ASP A 170 28.08 -27.77 0.03
CA ASP A 170 28.70 -26.52 0.45
C ASP A 170 29.41 -25.80 -0.73
N ASP A 171 28.64 -25.26 -1.68
CA ASP A 171 29.18 -24.29 -2.65
C ASP A 171 29.10 -22.86 -2.06
N ASP A 172 30.24 -22.15 -2.09
CA ASP A 172 30.53 -20.86 -1.42
C ASP A 172 29.62 -19.67 -1.85
N GLU A 173 28.80 -19.80 -2.90
CA GLU A 173 27.97 -18.71 -3.45
C GLU A 173 26.45 -18.96 -3.35
N THR A 174 26.01 -19.65 -2.29
CA THR A 174 24.59 -19.97 -2.06
C THR A 174 24.01 -19.20 -0.87
N PHE A 175 22.90 -18.49 -1.08
CA PHE A 175 22.20 -17.78 0.01
C PHE A 175 21.15 -18.67 0.67
N GLU A 176 21.13 -18.72 2.01
CA GLU A 176 20.03 -19.33 2.76
C GLU A 176 18.80 -18.42 2.74
N VAL A 177 17.63 -18.97 2.36
CA VAL A 177 16.35 -18.25 2.37
C VAL A 177 15.36 -18.85 3.37
N TRP A 178 14.49 -17.99 3.93
CA TRP A 178 13.52 -18.37 4.96
C TRP A 178 12.27 -19.09 4.42
N HIS A 179 12.07 -19.13 3.11
CA HIS A 179 10.95 -19.81 2.47
C HIS A 179 11.30 -20.18 1.02
N GLU A 180 10.73 -21.27 0.50
CA GLU A 180 11.07 -21.80 -0.84
C GLU A 180 10.68 -20.88 -2.00
N ASP A 181 9.62 -20.10 -1.82
CA ASP A 181 9.18 -19.12 -2.81
C ASP A 181 9.98 -17.79 -2.81
N VAL A 182 11.00 -17.67 -1.95
CA VAL A 182 11.80 -16.44 -1.86
C VAL A 182 12.89 -16.47 -2.93
N GLU A 183 12.94 -15.43 -3.76
CA GLU A 183 13.98 -15.26 -4.77
C GLU A 183 15.02 -14.25 -4.30
N CYS A 184 16.31 -14.51 -4.58
CA CYS A 184 17.41 -13.58 -4.32
C CYS A 184 17.99 -13.05 -5.64
N TYR A 185 18.30 -11.76 -5.67
CA TYR A 185 18.92 -11.09 -6.80
C TYR A 185 20.14 -10.29 -6.35
N ALA A 186 21.26 -10.47 -7.06
CA ALA A 186 22.43 -9.61 -6.99
C ALA A 186 22.21 -8.37 -7.86
N VAL A 187 22.63 -7.20 -7.37
CA VAL A 187 22.49 -5.91 -8.04
C VAL A 187 23.86 -5.39 -8.38
N HIS A 188 24.08 -5.12 -9.66
CA HIS A 188 25.34 -4.60 -10.18
C HIS A 188 25.15 -3.25 -10.85
N ASP A 189 26.15 -2.39 -10.76
CA ASP A 189 26.30 -1.24 -11.64
C ASP A 189 26.58 -1.74 -13.05
N LEU A 190 25.71 -1.39 -14.01
CA LEU A 190 25.75 -1.94 -15.37
C LEU A 190 27.07 -1.59 -16.09
N LYS A 191 27.57 -0.36 -15.90
CA LYS A 191 28.78 0.09 -16.58
C LYS A 191 30.00 -0.67 -16.07
N LYS A 192 30.14 -0.79 -14.74
CA LYS A 192 31.24 -1.56 -14.13
C LYS A 192 31.14 -3.04 -14.47
N TRP A 193 29.92 -3.59 -14.52
CA TRP A 193 29.69 -4.98 -14.92
C TRP A 193 30.23 -5.26 -16.33
N GLU A 194 29.92 -4.39 -17.31
CA GLU A 194 30.41 -4.55 -18.67
C GLU A 194 31.93 -4.37 -18.80
N GLU A 195 32.54 -3.49 -18.00
CA GLU A 195 33.99 -3.27 -17.95
C GLU A 195 34.71 -4.50 -17.34
N GLU A 196 34.15 -5.08 -16.27
CA GLU A 196 34.61 -6.33 -15.65
C GLU A 196 34.56 -7.51 -16.63
N GLU A 197 33.45 -7.68 -17.35
CA GLU A 197 33.32 -8.74 -18.36
C GLU A 197 34.35 -8.62 -19.49
N LYS A 198 34.69 -7.38 -19.89
CA LYS A 198 35.65 -7.10 -20.97
C LYS A 198 37.12 -7.20 -20.52
N LYS A 199 37.40 -7.38 -19.23
CA LYS A 199 38.75 -7.37 -18.62
C LYS A 199 39.54 -6.08 -18.93
N GLU A 200 38.83 -4.97 -19.12
CA GLU A 200 39.45 -3.66 -19.38
C GLU A 200 39.44 -2.83 -18.09
N GLY A 201 40.62 -2.64 -17.47
CA GLY A 201 40.81 -1.77 -16.31
C GLY A 201 41.07 -2.47 -14.98
N GLU A 202 41.60 -1.72 -14.00
CA GLU A 202 41.67 -2.14 -12.58
C GLU A 202 40.26 -1.99 -11.98
N SER A 203 39.44 -3.04 -12.09
CA SER A 203 38.00 -2.90 -11.85
C SER A 203 37.63 -2.95 -10.36
N ALA A 204 37.05 -1.87 -9.86
CA ALA A 204 36.32 -1.87 -8.59
C ALA A 204 35.01 -2.65 -8.78
N SER A 205 34.67 -3.53 -7.83
CA SER A 205 33.51 -4.43 -7.91
C SER A 205 32.25 -3.72 -8.41
N SER A 206 31.60 -4.32 -9.40
CA SER A 206 30.29 -3.92 -9.93
C SER A 206 29.16 -4.16 -8.92
N LEU A 207 29.34 -5.05 -7.94
CA LEU A 207 28.31 -5.43 -6.98
C LEU A 207 27.96 -4.26 -6.05
N LEU A 208 26.69 -3.88 -6.05
CA LEU A 208 26.11 -2.85 -5.18
C LEU A 208 25.39 -3.46 -3.97
N GLY A 209 24.83 -4.65 -4.11
CA GLY A 209 24.13 -5.35 -3.03
C GLY A 209 23.20 -6.44 -3.51
N TYR A 210 22.28 -6.87 -2.63
CA TYR A 210 21.31 -7.93 -2.91
C TYR A 210 19.91 -7.49 -2.48
N PHE A 211 18.88 -8.01 -3.14
CA PHE A 211 17.50 -7.91 -2.67
C PHE A 211 16.77 -9.25 -2.76
N PHE A 212 15.75 -9.40 -1.92
CA PHE A 212 14.90 -10.59 -1.86
C PHE A 212 13.48 -10.26 -2.31
N LEU A 213 12.87 -11.14 -3.10
CA LEU A 213 11.46 -11.06 -3.47
C LEU A 213 10.69 -12.16 -2.75
N ASP A 214 9.81 -11.74 -1.86
CA ASP A 214 8.89 -12.62 -1.14
C ASP A 214 7.46 -12.13 -1.38
N ILE A 215 6.83 -12.61 -2.45
CA ILE A 215 5.59 -12.02 -2.99
C ILE A 215 4.33 -12.84 -2.73
N PHE A 216 4.46 -14.11 -2.33
CA PHE A 216 3.30 -14.97 -2.09
C PHE A 216 2.78 -14.87 -0.65
N PRO A 217 1.45 -14.77 -0.44
CA PRO A 217 0.87 -14.73 0.89
C PRO A 217 0.96 -16.11 1.57
N ARG A 218 1.23 -16.14 2.87
CA ARG A 218 1.23 -17.35 3.70
C ARG A 218 0.97 -17.00 5.16
N ASP A 219 0.55 -17.99 5.94
CA ASP A 219 0.27 -17.80 7.36
C ASP A 219 1.50 -17.32 8.13
N GLY A 220 1.30 -16.32 8.99
CA GLY A 220 2.36 -15.72 9.80
C GLY A 220 3.28 -14.76 9.05
N LYS A 221 3.18 -14.63 7.72
CA LYS A 221 3.87 -13.59 6.96
C LYS A 221 3.21 -12.24 7.19
N TYR A 222 4.02 -11.18 7.22
CA TYR A 222 3.54 -9.81 7.31
C TYR A 222 2.53 -9.50 6.20
N SER A 223 1.36 -9.00 6.60
CA SER A 223 0.21 -8.65 5.74
C SER A 223 0.05 -7.15 5.59
#